data_AF-A0A932MXY1-F1
#
_entry.id   AF-A0A932MXY1-F1
#
_cell.length_a   1.000
_cell.length_b   1.000
_cell.length_c   1.000
_cell.angle_alpha   90.00
_cell.angle_beta   90.00
_cell.angle_gamma   90.00
#
_symmetry.space_group_name_H-M   'P 1'
#
loop_
_entity.id
_entity.type
_entity.pdbx_description
1 polymer ?
#
loop_
_entity_poly.entity_id
_entity_poly.type
_entity_poly.pdbx_seq_one_letter_code
_entity_poly.pdbx_strand_id
1 'polypeptide(L)'
;APAVRELPPGVHVLENRPLTPVSPKAAFTARALVGLAAWPAAELVERLHAVLKSHQPPPDASSEGEEFARPKATEAACVHAGPYGTRSATIVLVPQDGATLPDVYAADGPPCTTPFRQETALWDPPHTRG
;
A
#
# COMPACT_ATOMS: atom_id res chain seq x y z
N ALA A 1 2.45 13.89 24.50
CA ALA A 1 2.72 14.07 23.05
C ALA A 1 2.66 12.70 22.38
N PRO A 2 2.26 12.58 21.10
CA PRO A 2 2.31 11.31 20.39
C PRO A 2 3.76 10.81 20.32
N ALA A 3 3.97 9.50 20.52
CA ALA A 3 5.28 8.88 20.32
C ALA A 3 5.51 8.64 18.83
N VAL A 4 6.60 9.18 18.29
CA VAL A 4 7.01 8.99 16.89
C VAL A 4 8.15 7.97 16.85
N ARG A 5 8.10 7.04 15.89
CA ARG A 5 9.18 6.09 15.61
C ARG A 5 9.55 6.17 14.15
N GLU A 6 10.84 6.34 13.88
CA GLU A 6 11.42 6.26 12.55
C GLU A 6 11.58 4.79 12.12
N LEU A 7 11.31 4.51 10.84
CA LEU A 7 11.47 3.19 10.25
C LEU A 7 12.80 3.12 9.50
N PRO A 8 13.62 2.06 9.67
CA PRO A 8 14.88 1.92 8.94
C PRO A 8 14.63 1.72 7.44
N PRO A 9 15.63 1.89 6.57
CA PRO A 9 15.51 1.55 5.15
C PRO A 9 15.02 0.11 4.94
N GLY A 10 14.03 -0.08 4.06
CA GLY A 10 13.46 -1.40 3.77
C GLY A 10 11.99 -1.35 3.35
N VAL A 11 11.37 -2.53 3.24
CA VAL A 11 9.93 -2.67 2.97
C VAL A 11 9.16 -2.66 4.29
N HIS A 12 8.21 -1.74 4.41
CA HIS A 12 7.31 -1.65 5.55
C HIS A 12 5.86 -1.69 5.07
N VAL A 13 5.02 -2.47 5.74
CA VAL A 13 3.57 -2.52 5.48
C VAL A 13 2.87 -2.06 6.74
N LEU A 14 2.11 -0.96 6.61
CA LEU A 14 1.36 -0.34 7.69
C LEU A 14 -0.13 -0.57 7.49
N GLU A 15 -0.83 -0.83 8.59
CA GLU A 15 -2.26 -1.10 8.62
C GLU A 15 -2.92 -0.23 9.70
N ASN A 16 -4.24 -0.26 9.78
CA ASN A 16 -4.97 0.29 10.93
C ASN A 16 -4.89 -0.66 12.15
N ARG A 17 -3.67 -1.06 12.51
CA ARG A 17 -3.29 -1.94 13.62
C ARG A 17 -1.93 -1.47 14.17
N PRO A 18 -1.57 -1.80 15.43
CA PRO A 18 -0.22 -1.55 15.93
C PRO A 18 0.85 -2.16 15.00
N LEU A 19 2.00 -1.49 14.84
CA LEU A 19 3.08 -1.98 13.97
C LEU A 19 3.70 -3.30 14.46
N THR A 20 3.66 -3.54 15.77
CA THR A 20 4.20 -4.76 16.39
C THR A 20 3.16 -5.36 17.34
N PRO A 21 2.92 -6.69 17.30
CA PRO A 21 3.51 -7.66 16.36
C PRO A 21 3.06 -7.43 14.91
N VAL A 22 3.87 -7.88 13.95
CA VAL A 22 3.53 -7.79 12.52
C VAL A 22 2.34 -8.72 12.23
N SER A 23 1.29 -8.20 11.58
CA SER A 23 0.11 -8.99 11.24
C SER A 23 0.39 -9.99 10.10
N PRO A 24 -0.38 -11.09 10.00
CA PRO A 24 -0.29 -12.01 8.85
C PRO A 24 -0.46 -11.30 7.50
N LYS A 25 -1.35 -10.30 7.42
CA LYS A 25 -1.57 -9.48 6.22
C LYS A 25 -0.36 -8.64 5.86
N ALA A 26 0.23 -7.94 6.83
CA ALA A 26 1.43 -7.15 6.63
C ALA A 26 2.59 -8.04 6.17
N ALA A 27 2.80 -9.19 6.82
CA ALA A 27 3.82 -10.16 6.43
C ALA A 27 3.58 -10.74 5.03
N PHE A 28 2.33 -11.08 4.68
CA PHE A 28 1.97 -11.60 3.37
C PHE A 28 2.19 -10.57 2.25
N THR A 29 1.80 -9.32 2.49
CA THR A 29 2.02 -8.21 1.55
C THR A 29 3.52 -7.93 1.38
N ALA A 30 4.30 -7.92 2.47
CA ALA A 30 5.74 -7.72 2.42
C ALA A 30 6.46 -8.83 1.62
N ARG A 31 5.99 -10.09 1.71
CA ARG A 31 6.50 -11.20 0.88
C ARG A 31 6.30 -10.96 -0.62
N ALA A 32 5.19 -10.35 -1.02
CA ALA A 32 4.95 -10.01 -2.42
C ALA A 32 5.88 -8.89 -2.95
N LEU A 33 6.56 -8.17 -2.05
CA LEU A 33 7.52 -7.10 -2.36
C LEU A 33 8.98 -7.55 -2.22
N VAL A 34 9.24 -8.86 -2.04
CA VAL A 34 10.60 -9.38 -1.95
C VAL A 34 11.37 -9.06 -3.24
N GLY A 35 12.58 -8.53 -3.08
CA GLY A 35 13.44 -8.15 -4.20
C GLY A 35 13.06 -6.83 -4.88
N LEU A 36 12.16 -6.03 -4.30
CA LEU A 36 11.76 -4.71 -4.82
C LEU A 36 12.95 -3.86 -5.27
N ALA A 37 14.04 -3.83 -4.49
CA ALA A 37 15.25 -3.06 -4.82
C ALA A 37 15.97 -3.52 -6.10
N ALA A 38 15.69 -4.74 -6.58
CA ALA A 38 16.24 -5.30 -7.81
C ALA A 38 15.24 -5.29 -8.98
N TRP A 39 14.02 -4.78 -8.78
CA TRP A 39 13.04 -4.70 -9.86
C TRP A 39 13.45 -3.64 -10.90
N PRO A 40 13.25 -3.89 -12.20
CA PRO A 40 13.47 -2.89 -13.23
C PRO A 40 12.59 -1.66 -12.99
N ALA A 41 13.16 -0.46 -13.08
CA ALA A 41 12.42 0.79 -12.87
C ALA A 41 11.19 0.90 -13.80
N ALA A 42 11.32 0.46 -15.05
CA ALA A 42 10.24 0.46 -16.04
C ALA A 42 9.04 -0.44 -15.66
N GLU A 43 9.25 -1.46 -14.80
CA GLU A 43 8.21 -2.41 -14.39
C GLU A 43 7.68 -2.13 -12.98
N LEU A 44 8.28 -1.17 -12.25
CA LEU A 44 8.01 -0.97 -10.82
C LEU A 44 6.53 -0.68 -10.56
N VAL A 45 5.92 0.22 -11.34
CA VAL A 45 4.50 0.57 -11.21
C VAL A 45 3.59 -0.61 -11.49
N GLU A 46 3.88 -1.39 -12.55
CA GLU A 46 3.10 -2.57 -12.91
C GLU A 46 3.16 -3.66 -11.82
N ARG A 47 4.36 -3.91 -11.28
CA ARG A 47 4.56 -4.91 -10.21
C ARG A 47 3.90 -4.47 -8.91
N LEU A 48 4.00 -3.19 -8.54
CA LEU A 48 3.27 -2.64 -7.38
C LEU A 48 1.76 -2.71 -7.59
N HIS A 49 1.26 -2.43 -8.80
CA HIS A 49 -0.15 -2.61 -9.14
C HIS A 49 -0.58 -4.07 -8.97
N ALA A 50 0.23 -5.04 -9.39
CA ALA A 50 -0.06 -6.46 -9.19
C ALA A 50 -0.22 -6.84 -7.70
N VAL A 51 0.59 -6.27 -6.81
CA VAL A 51 0.44 -6.42 -5.36
C VAL A 51 -0.86 -5.77 -4.89
N LEU A 52 -1.09 -4.51 -5.27
CA LEU A 52 -2.24 -3.72 -4.80
C LEU A 52 -3.58 -4.27 -5.28
N LYS A 53 -3.64 -4.94 -6.43
CA LYS A 53 -4.88 -5.53 -6.97
C LYS A 53 -5.19 -6.93 -6.44
N SER A 54 -4.33 -7.49 -5.59
CA SER A 54 -4.50 -8.86 -5.09
C SER A 54 -5.70 -8.98 -4.16
N HIS A 55 -6.59 -9.92 -4.47
CA HIS A 55 -7.69 -10.35 -3.60
C HIS A 55 -7.29 -11.50 -2.67
N GLN A 56 -6.02 -11.93 -2.68
CA GLN A 56 -5.57 -13.08 -1.92
C GLN A 56 -5.26 -12.68 -0.47
N PRO A 57 -6.03 -13.15 0.53
CA PRO A 57 -5.65 -13.01 1.93
C PRO A 57 -4.53 -14.01 2.28
N PRO A 58 -3.82 -13.81 3.40
CA PRO A 58 -2.91 -14.82 3.92
C PRO A 58 -3.65 -16.15 4.16
N PRO A 59 -2.97 -17.31 3.96
CA PRO A 59 -3.57 -18.63 4.20
C PRO A 59 -4.12 -18.78 5.63
N ASP A 60 -3.39 -18.24 6.60
CA ASP A 60 -3.62 -18.21 8.04
C ASP A 60 -4.43 -17.01 8.52
N ALA A 61 -5.04 -16.22 7.61
CA ALA A 61 -6.00 -15.20 7.98
C ALA A 61 -7.17 -15.82 8.74
N SER A 62 -7.15 -15.70 10.07
CA SER A 62 -8.26 -16.04 10.94
C SER A 62 -8.96 -14.75 11.39
N SER A 63 -10.27 -14.84 11.54
CA SER A 63 -11.09 -13.82 12.21
C SER A 63 -11.18 -14.08 13.73
N GLU A 64 -10.32 -14.94 14.26
CA GLU A 64 -10.33 -15.37 15.66
C GLU A 64 -9.59 -14.34 16.54
N GLY A 65 -10.24 -13.87 17.60
CA GLY A 65 -9.69 -12.92 18.56
C GLY A 65 -10.16 -11.47 18.39
N GLU A 66 -10.99 -11.18 17.38
CA GLU A 66 -11.67 -9.89 17.25
C GLU A 66 -13.10 -9.99 17.81
N GLU A 67 -13.54 -8.96 18.54
CA GLU A 67 -14.88 -8.87 19.17
C GLU A 67 -16.02 -9.04 18.15
N PHE A 68 -15.72 -8.78 16.86
CA PHE A 68 -16.55 -9.07 15.71
C PHE A 68 -15.72 -9.78 14.64
N ALA A 69 -16.17 -10.94 14.17
CA ALA A 69 -15.49 -11.68 13.11
C ALA A 69 -15.43 -10.84 11.83
N ARG A 70 -14.25 -10.33 11.47
CA ARG A 70 -14.05 -9.63 10.20
C ARG A 70 -14.07 -10.61 9.02
N PRO A 71 -14.70 -10.26 7.89
CA PRO A 71 -14.65 -11.11 6.70
C PRO A 71 -13.21 -11.33 6.23
N LYS A 72 -12.82 -12.55 5.88
CA LYS A 72 -11.47 -12.87 5.39
C LYS A 72 -10.99 -11.96 4.24
N ALA A 73 -11.93 -11.47 3.43
CA ALA A 73 -11.64 -10.52 2.34
C ALA A 73 -11.02 -9.19 2.81
N THR A 74 -11.18 -8.78 4.07
CA THR A 74 -10.54 -7.58 4.62
C THR A 74 -9.03 -7.76 4.83
N GLU A 75 -8.56 -9.01 4.85
CA GLU A 75 -7.13 -9.34 4.97
C GLU A 75 -6.39 -9.31 3.61
N ALA A 76 -7.08 -9.02 2.49
CA ALA A 76 -6.45 -8.83 1.18
C ALA A 76 -5.95 -7.39 0.96
N ALA A 77 -5.08 -7.19 -0.03
CA ALA A 77 -4.59 -5.85 -0.42
C ALA A 77 -5.71 -5.03 -1.10
N CYS A 78 -6.42 -5.64 -2.06
CA CYS A 78 -7.65 -5.10 -2.64
C CYS A 78 -8.86 -5.75 -1.95
N VAL A 79 -9.55 -4.99 -1.11
CA VAL A 79 -10.64 -5.48 -0.26
C VAL A 79 -11.97 -5.39 -1.00
N HIS A 80 -12.73 -6.48 -0.98
CA HIS A 80 -14.13 -6.55 -1.42
C HIS A 80 -14.95 -7.30 -0.37
N ALA A 81 -15.54 -6.58 0.59
CA ALA A 81 -16.28 -7.14 1.73
C ALA A 81 -17.65 -6.46 1.89
N GLY A 82 -18.50 -6.58 0.86
CA GLY A 82 -19.84 -5.98 0.84
C GLY A 82 -19.78 -4.44 0.71
N PRO A 83 -20.37 -3.66 1.64
CA PRO A 83 -20.31 -2.20 1.57
C PRO A 83 -18.90 -1.64 1.85
N TYR A 84 -18.04 -2.44 2.49
CA TYR A 84 -16.65 -2.10 2.77
C TYR A 84 -15.71 -2.65 1.69
N GLY A 85 -14.82 -1.81 1.17
CA GLY A 85 -13.86 -2.22 0.13
C GLY A 85 -12.91 -1.11 -0.27
N THR A 86 -11.89 -1.48 -1.04
CA THR A 86 -10.91 -0.54 -1.59
C THR A 86 -11.62 0.42 -2.56
N ARG A 87 -11.56 1.71 -2.26
CA ARG A 87 -12.18 2.76 -3.08
C ARG A 87 -11.20 3.44 -4.02
N SER A 88 -9.92 3.39 -3.70
CA SER A 88 -8.84 3.93 -4.52
C SER A 88 -7.53 3.25 -4.15
N ALA A 89 -6.52 3.43 -4.99
CA ALA A 89 -5.14 3.07 -4.69
C ALA A 89 -4.18 4.10 -5.29
N THR A 90 -3.03 4.30 -4.65
CA THR A 90 -2.01 5.26 -5.08
C THR A 90 -0.64 4.62 -5.00
N ILE A 91 0.19 4.87 -6.01
CA ILE A 91 1.63 4.59 -6.00
C ILE A 91 2.34 5.93 -6.09
N VAL A 92 3.27 6.19 -5.16
CA VAL A 92 4.10 7.40 -5.17
C VAL A 92 5.55 6.96 -5.21
N LEU A 93 6.27 7.37 -6.25
CA LEU A 93 7.71 7.15 -6.38
C LEU A 93 8.41 8.46 -6.04
N VAL A 94 9.17 8.47 -4.95
CA VAL A 94 9.87 9.68 -4.46
C VAL A 94 11.35 9.56 -4.81
N PRO A 95 11.89 10.43 -5.67
CA PRO A 95 13.33 10.49 -5.96
C PRO A 95 14.15 10.83 -4.72
N GLN A 96 15.36 10.28 -4.62
CA GLN A 96 16.26 10.54 -3.48
C GLN A 96 16.93 11.92 -3.53
N ASP A 97 16.93 12.60 -4.68
CA ASP A 97 17.62 13.88 -4.87
C ASP A 97 16.95 15.08 -4.17
N GLY A 98 15.69 14.92 -3.72
CA GLY A 98 14.92 15.95 -3.03
C GLY A 98 14.54 17.17 -3.87
N ALA A 99 14.92 17.21 -5.15
CA ALA A 99 14.67 18.32 -6.07
C ALA A 99 13.65 17.93 -7.15
N THR A 100 13.67 16.66 -7.56
CA THR A 100 12.73 16.09 -8.52
C THR A 100 11.40 15.80 -7.82
N LEU A 101 10.30 16.24 -8.43
CA LEU A 101 8.96 15.96 -7.91
C LEU A 101 8.66 14.45 -7.94
N PRO A 102 7.86 13.94 -6.98
CA PRO A 102 7.43 12.54 -7.01
C PRO A 102 6.62 12.21 -8.25
N ASP A 103 6.80 11.01 -8.79
CA ASP A 103 5.82 10.46 -9.72
C ASP A 103 4.63 9.89 -8.95
N VAL A 104 3.43 10.36 -9.30
CA VAL A 104 2.19 9.94 -8.65
C VAL A 104 1.35 9.17 -9.65
N TYR A 105 0.92 7.98 -9.27
CA TYR A 105 -0.04 7.19 -10.02
C TYR A 105 -1.25 6.90 -9.13
N ALA A 106 -2.46 7.13 -9.63
CA ALA A 106 -3.68 6.86 -8.89
C ALA A 106 -4.68 6.03 -9.69
N ALA A 107 -5.40 5.16 -8.99
CA ALA A 107 -6.61 4.51 -9.45
C ALA A 107 -7.78 5.06 -8.62
N ASP A 108 -8.68 5.80 -9.24
CA ASP A 108 -9.93 6.31 -8.63
C ASP A 108 -11.01 5.23 -8.64
N GLY A 109 -10.69 4.12 -7.98
CA GLY A 109 -11.47 2.89 -7.93
C GLY A 109 -10.61 1.73 -7.43
N PRO A 110 -11.20 0.55 -7.18
CA PRO A 110 -10.44 -0.62 -6.78
C PRO A 110 -9.44 -1.00 -7.89
N PRO A 111 -8.14 -1.17 -7.57
CA PRO A 111 -7.08 -1.37 -8.57
C PRO A 111 -7.21 -2.69 -9.34
N CYS A 112 -8.10 -3.61 -8.93
CA CYS A 112 -8.41 -4.82 -9.67
C CYS A 112 -9.25 -4.59 -10.94
N THR A 113 -9.96 -3.46 -11.02
CA THR A 113 -10.83 -3.11 -12.16
C THR A 113 -10.58 -1.70 -12.70
N THR A 114 -9.84 -0.87 -11.96
CA THR A 114 -9.52 0.50 -12.33
C THR A 114 -8.02 0.60 -12.66
N PRO A 115 -7.65 1.07 -13.87
CA PRO A 115 -6.24 1.25 -14.21
C PRO A 115 -5.63 2.42 -13.43
N PHE A 116 -4.33 2.34 -13.17
CA PHE A 116 -3.57 3.48 -12.68
C PHE A 116 -3.39 4.52 -13.79
N ARG A 117 -3.60 5.79 -13.47
CA ARG A 117 -3.26 6.95 -14.30
C ARG A 117 -2.13 7.72 -13.65
N GLN A 118 -1.25 8.32 -14.45
CA GLN A 118 -0.22 9.20 -13.94
C GLN A 118 -0.84 10.57 -13.63
N GLU A 119 -0.76 10.97 -12.37
CA GLU A 119 -1.37 12.17 -11.80
C GLU A 119 -0.31 13.13 -11.23
N THR A 120 0.97 12.97 -11.62
CA THR A 120 2.09 13.81 -11.17
C THR A 120 1.80 15.31 -11.31
N ALA A 121 1.03 15.71 -12.32
CA ALA A 121 0.65 17.11 -12.55
C ALA A 121 -0.24 17.71 -11.44
N LEU A 122 -0.85 16.90 -10.59
CA LEU A 122 -1.63 17.34 -9.42
C LEU A 122 -0.74 17.58 -8.18
N TRP A 123 0.54 17.22 -8.25
CA TRP A 123 1.48 17.45 -7.16
C TRP A 123 2.02 18.87 -7.20
N ASP A 124 1.50 19.74 -6.34
CA ASP A 124 2.06 21.07 -6.15
C ASP A 124 3.37 20.99 -5.32
N PRO A 125 4.42 21.75 -5.70
CA PRO A 125 5.61 21.85 -4.88
C PRO A 125 5.24 22.40 -3.50
N PRO A 126 5.92 21.93 -2.43
CA PRO A 126 5.58 22.33 -1.08
C PRO A 126 5.59 23.86 -0.95
N HIS A 127 4.46 24.43 -0.56
CA HIS A 127 4.40 25.84 -0.21
C HIS A 127 5.34 26.08 0.96
N THR A 128 6.35 26.92 0.76
CA THR A 128 7.17 27.44 1.85
C THR A 128 6.24 28.14 2.83
N ARG A 129 6.05 27.58 4.03
CA ARG A 129 5.45 28.32 5.13
C ARG A 129 6.41 29.47 5.47
N GLY A 130 6.00 30.69 5.14
CA GLY A 130 6.65 31.91 5.64
C GLY A 130 6.41 32.12 7.13
#